data_AF-A0A9D7S6L8-F1
#
_entry.id   AF-A0A9D7S6L8-F1
#
_cell.length_a   1.000
_cell.length_b   1.000
_cell.length_c   1.000
_cell.angle_alpha   90.00
_cell.angle_beta   90.00
_cell.angle_gamma   90.00
#
_symmetry.space_group_name_H-M   'P 1'
#
loop_
_entity.id
_entity.type
_entity.pdbx_description
1 polymer ?
#
loop_
_entity_poly.entity_id
_entity_poly.type
_entity_poly.pdbx_seq_one_letter_code
_entity_poly.pdbx_strand_id
1 'polypeptide(L)'
;MSRTKRERRRLRELREATSVSPVKGKRIRSAELRALLRRFPKPGKISLAVNLACILLGNVYLMWLIWHGQLSLTGLVLLVLTEGVLLSILEVWQRSRVPAAHRMKYEFENITLPQALGSLIGFVVGVGGAYFMWIYLMHEVDVLVAFCTTLGAWRSSGLDLALGMTLLFAISGLFADQEHYRRSGPPLVSSVSLEAMSRRITFAYGAVVIAIPVFGLFALATWLIVKAVGKREGDHWNLVGGIAVIAAFFAIFAVVAPVASSGPHGWAGVYLLGKVIVESLFASLTLLGKHVAGTDTPAAETAQARA
;
A
#
# COMPACT_ATOMS: atom_id res chain seq x y z
N MET A 1 -40.65 -45.14 14.65
CA MET A 1 -39.93 -44.53 13.50
C MET A 1 -39.87 -42.99 13.59
N SER A 2 -39.23 -42.38 14.60
CA SER A 2 -39.17 -40.90 14.69
C SER A 2 -37.88 -40.29 15.26
N ARG A 3 -36.89 -41.08 15.68
CA ARG A 3 -35.61 -40.55 16.21
C ARG A 3 -34.64 -40.06 15.13
N THR A 4 -34.63 -40.70 13.96
CA THR A 4 -33.68 -40.40 12.87
C THR A 4 -33.92 -39.06 12.16
N LYS A 5 -35.17 -38.58 12.09
CA LYS A 5 -35.47 -37.27 11.47
C LYS A 5 -35.06 -36.10 12.36
N ARG A 6 -35.28 -36.19 13.67
CA ARG A 6 -34.90 -35.15 14.64
C ARG A 6 -33.37 -35.02 14.76
N GLU A 7 -32.67 -36.14 14.73
CA GLU A 7 -31.21 -36.16 14.81
C GLU A 7 -30.55 -35.61 13.54
N ARG A 8 -31.10 -35.92 12.36
CA ARG A 8 -30.68 -35.31 11.09
C ARG A 8 -30.98 -33.80 11.03
N ARG A 9 -32.07 -33.34 11.67
CA ARG A 9 -32.39 -31.91 11.75
C ARG A 9 -31.43 -31.17 12.67
N ARG A 10 -31.10 -31.74 13.84
CA ARG A 10 -30.07 -31.19 14.74
C ARG A 10 -28.68 -31.17 14.12
N LEU A 11 -28.30 -32.19 13.35
CA LEU A 11 -27.02 -32.21 12.64
C LEU A 11 -26.97 -31.20 11.48
N ARG A 12 -28.10 -30.89 10.84
CA ARG A 12 -28.20 -29.80 9.86
C ARG A 12 -28.14 -28.43 10.53
N GLU A 13 -28.86 -28.22 11.62
CA GLU A 13 -28.81 -26.98 12.40
C GLU A 13 -27.41 -26.74 12.99
N LEU A 14 -26.73 -27.79 13.46
CA LEU A 14 -25.33 -27.70 13.89
C LEU A 14 -24.40 -27.39 12.71
N ARG A 15 -24.58 -28.01 11.53
CA ARG A 15 -23.78 -27.68 10.34
C ARG A 15 -24.03 -26.26 9.84
N GLU A 16 -25.27 -25.77 9.91
CA GLU A 16 -25.65 -24.42 9.49
C GLU A 16 -25.20 -23.36 10.50
N ALA A 17 -25.26 -23.64 11.81
CA ALA A 17 -24.68 -22.81 12.85
C ALA A 17 -23.14 -22.79 12.78
N THR A 18 -22.51 -23.85 12.26
CA THR A 18 -21.05 -23.90 12.01
C THR A 18 -20.69 -23.36 10.61
N SER A 19 -21.67 -23.10 9.73
CA SER A 19 -21.46 -22.56 8.38
C SER A 19 -21.84 -21.09 8.23
N VAL A 20 -22.09 -20.37 9.33
CA VAL A 20 -22.01 -18.91 9.32
C VAL A 20 -20.54 -18.53 9.18
N SER A 21 -20.15 -18.40 7.92
CA SER A 21 -18.88 -17.95 7.40
C SER A 21 -18.23 -16.86 8.26
N PRO A 22 -17.10 -17.14 8.93
CA PRO A 22 -16.08 -16.12 8.98
C PRO A 22 -15.46 -16.11 7.58
N VAL A 23 -15.57 -14.97 6.90
CA VAL A 23 -14.62 -14.55 5.88
C VAL A 23 -13.26 -15.15 6.27
N LYS A 24 -12.68 -15.99 5.40
CA LYS A 24 -11.33 -16.57 5.55
C LYS A 24 -10.26 -15.46 5.47
N GLY A 25 -10.42 -14.39 6.24
CA GLY A 25 -9.31 -13.63 6.78
C GLY A 25 -8.57 -14.58 7.71
N LYS A 26 -7.61 -15.31 7.13
CA LYS A 26 -6.53 -15.99 7.86
C LYS A 26 -6.19 -15.09 9.05
N ARG A 27 -6.43 -15.57 10.28
CA ARG A 27 -5.80 -15.02 11.47
C ARG A 27 -4.37 -14.71 11.07
N ILE A 28 -3.94 -13.44 11.13
CA ILE A 28 -2.52 -13.11 11.19
C ILE A 28 -1.98 -14.08 12.25
N ARG A 29 -1.14 -15.04 11.85
CA ARG A 29 -0.89 -16.19 12.74
C ARG A 29 -0.25 -15.59 13.98
N SER A 30 -0.76 -15.91 15.17
CA SER A 30 -0.25 -15.37 16.43
C SER A 30 1.29 -15.46 16.57
N ALA A 31 1.95 -16.38 15.84
CA ALA A 31 3.40 -16.47 15.71
C ALA A 31 4.05 -15.29 14.94
N GLU A 32 3.44 -14.81 13.86
CA GLU A 32 3.92 -13.69 13.03
C GLU A 32 3.76 -12.37 13.77
N LEU A 33 2.61 -12.17 14.43
CA LEU A 33 2.41 -11.02 15.29
C LEU A 33 3.43 -11.00 16.44
N ARG A 34 3.69 -12.15 17.06
CA ARG A 34 4.74 -12.29 18.09
C ARG A 34 6.14 -12.00 17.54
N ALA A 35 6.46 -12.43 16.32
CA ALA A 35 7.75 -12.13 15.70
C ALA A 35 7.90 -10.63 15.42
N LEU A 36 6.85 -9.98 14.90
CA LEU A 36 6.82 -8.54 14.66
C LEU A 36 6.98 -7.75 15.97
N LEU A 37 6.27 -8.15 17.03
CA LEU A 37 6.41 -7.54 18.36
C LEU A 37 7.77 -7.84 19.03
N ARG A 38 8.42 -8.98 18.74
CA ARG A 38 9.79 -9.26 19.22
C ARG A 38 10.83 -8.36 18.55
N ARG A 39 10.67 -8.09 17.25
CA ARG A 39 11.55 -7.17 16.49
C ARG A 39 11.35 -5.72 16.90
N PHE A 40 10.09 -5.34 17.12
CA PHE A 40 9.70 -4.00 17.56
C PHE A 40 9.11 -4.04 18.98
N PRO A 41 9.92 -4.39 20.01
CA PRO A 41 9.45 -4.67 21.37
C PRO A 41 8.99 -3.43 22.13
N LYS A 42 9.36 -2.25 21.64
CA LYS A 42 8.95 -0.95 22.17
C LYS A 42 8.32 -0.12 21.06
N PRO A 43 7.07 -0.39 20.64
CA PRO A 43 6.28 0.56 19.88
C PRO A 43 5.82 1.67 20.86
N GLY A 44 6.77 2.28 21.55
CA GLY A 44 6.51 3.36 22.49
C GLY A 44 5.97 4.56 21.72
N LYS A 45 5.09 5.34 22.35
CA LYS A 45 4.55 6.58 21.79
C LYS A 45 5.67 7.48 21.21
N ILE A 46 6.87 7.43 21.80
CA ILE A 46 8.07 8.13 21.36
C ILE A 46 8.59 7.62 20.01
N SER A 47 8.73 6.30 19.80
CA SER A 47 9.20 5.76 18.52
C SER A 47 8.21 6.02 17.39
N LEU A 48 6.90 5.97 17.69
CA LEU A 48 5.87 6.39 16.74
C LEU A 48 6.00 7.89 16.45
N ALA A 49 6.11 8.73 17.48
CA ALA A 49 6.20 10.18 17.32
C ALA A 49 7.43 10.57 16.50
N VAL A 50 8.58 9.89 16.69
CA VAL A 50 9.78 10.10 15.87
C VAL A 50 9.54 9.67 14.43
N ASN A 51 8.96 8.49 14.18
CA ASN A 51 8.66 8.05 12.81
C ASN A 51 7.67 8.98 12.11
N LEU A 52 6.61 9.41 12.80
CA LEU A 52 5.65 10.38 12.28
C LEU A 52 6.29 11.74 12.06
N ALA A 53 7.17 12.20 12.96
CA ALA A 53 7.92 13.44 12.76
C ALA A 53 8.83 13.34 11.53
N CYS A 54 9.53 12.23 11.32
CA CYS A 54 10.34 12.01 10.12
C CYS A 54 9.48 12.03 8.84
N ILE A 55 8.33 11.35 8.86
CA ILE A 55 7.36 11.36 7.75
C ILE A 55 6.89 12.79 7.48
N LEU A 56 6.44 13.50 8.51
CA LEU A 56 5.93 14.87 8.38
C LEU A 56 7.02 15.83 7.90
N LEU A 57 8.22 15.80 8.49
CA LEU A 57 9.33 16.66 8.10
C LEU A 57 9.77 16.38 6.65
N GLY A 58 9.87 15.12 6.25
CA GLY A 58 10.17 14.74 4.87
C GLY A 58 9.13 15.27 3.88
N ASN A 59 7.84 15.13 4.20
CA ASN A 59 6.77 15.63 3.33
C ASN A 59 6.63 17.16 3.37
N VAL A 60 6.94 17.82 4.50
CA VAL A 60 7.03 19.28 4.60
C VAL A 60 8.16 19.81 3.74
N TYR A 61 9.31 19.14 3.72
CA TYR A 61 10.41 19.47 2.81
C TYR A 61 9.99 19.35 1.34
N LEU A 62 9.32 18.26 0.94
CA LEU A 62 8.79 18.12 -0.42
C LEU A 62 7.74 19.19 -0.76
N MET A 63 6.87 19.54 0.19
CA MET A 63 5.89 20.62 0.02
C MET A 63 6.58 21.98 -0.14
N TRP A 64 7.64 22.24 0.63
CA TRP A 64 8.44 23.44 0.52
C TRP A 64 9.09 23.55 -0.87
N LEU A 65 9.63 22.44 -1.40
CA LEU A 65 10.19 22.41 -2.76
C LEU A 65 9.13 22.69 -3.83
N ILE A 66 7.92 22.15 -3.70
CA ILE A 66 6.80 22.42 -4.62
C ILE A 66 6.38 23.88 -4.53
N TRP A 67 6.26 24.43 -3.32
CA TRP A 67 5.85 25.82 -3.09
C TRP A 67 6.84 26.83 -3.71
N HIS A 68 8.14 26.52 -3.67
CA HIS A 68 9.18 27.36 -4.27
C HIS A 68 9.39 27.07 -5.77
N GLY A 69 8.55 26.23 -6.39
CA GLY A 69 8.65 25.88 -7.81
C GLY A 69 9.88 25.06 -8.18
N GLN A 70 10.60 24.52 -7.19
CA GLN A 70 11.81 23.72 -7.41
C GLN A 70 11.48 22.26 -7.76
N LEU A 71 10.34 21.75 -7.27
CA LEU A 71 9.91 20.39 -7.52
C LEU A 71 8.62 20.36 -8.34
N SER A 72 8.70 19.79 -9.53
CA SER A 72 7.54 19.49 -10.36
C SER A 72 6.80 18.25 -9.89
N LEU A 73 5.56 18.10 -10.35
CA LEU A 73 4.77 16.91 -10.12
C LEU A 73 5.44 15.65 -10.70
N THR A 74 5.98 15.75 -11.92
CA THR A 74 6.81 14.70 -12.53
C THR A 74 7.97 14.29 -11.62
N GLY A 75 8.68 15.26 -11.03
CA GLY A 75 9.76 15.00 -10.10
C GLY A 75 9.30 14.23 -8.86
N LEU A 76 8.13 14.57 -8.30
CA LEU A 76 7.56 13.88 -7.15
C LEU A 76 7.19 12.41 -7.46
N VAL A 77 6.58 12.19 -8.63
CA VAL A 77 6.24 10.84 -9.11
C VAL A 77 7.50 10.01 -9.32
N LEU A 78 8.53 10.58 -9.97
CA LEU A 78 9.81 9.94 -10.19
C LEU A 78 10.53 9.62 -8.88
N LEU A 79 10.46 10.52 -7.88
CA LEU A 79 11.02 10.26 -6.55
C LEU A 79 10.39 8.99 -5.95
N VAL A 80 9.06 8.91 -5.87
CA VAL A 80 8.38 7.76 -5.27
C VAL A 80 8.61 6.47 -6.05
N LEU A 81 8.65 6.56 -7.39
CA LEU A 81 8.99 5.43 -8.25
C LEU A 81 10.40 4.92 -7.95
N THR A 82 11.39 5.81 -7.96
CA THR A 82 12.80 5.47 -7.69
C THR A 82 12.98 4.94 -6.27
N GLU A 83 12.35 5.56 -5.26
CA GLU A 83 12.30 5.04 -3.90
C GLU A 83 11.73 3.61 -3.88
N GLY A 84 10.59 3.39 -4.54
CA GLY A 84 9.95 2.08 -4.62
C GLY A 84 10.86 1.02 -5.26
N VAL A 85 11.54 1.35 -6.36
CA VAL A 85 12.48 0.45 -7.05
C VAL A 85 13.69 0.16 -6.16
N LEU A 86 14.35 1.18 -5.61
CA LEU A 86 15.55 1.00 -4.80
C LEU A 86 15.27 0.23 -3.51
N LEU A 87 14.18 0.53 -2.82
CA LEU A 87 13.76 -0.22 -1.63
C LEU A 87 13.38 -1.66 -1.97
N SER A 88 12.77 -1.91 -3.13
CA SER A 88 12.49 -3.27 -3.60
C SER A 88 13.78 -4.04 -3.90
N ILE A 89 14.80 -3.39 -4.46
CA ILE A 89 16.13 -3.98 -4.66
C ILE A 89 16.77 -4.33 -3.31
N LEU A 90 16.74 -3.41 -2.33
CA LEU A 90 17.25 -3.66 -0.98
C LEU A 90 16.49 -4.80 -0.28
N GLU A 91 15.16 -4.85 -0.43
CA GLU A 91 14.32 -5.95 0.07
C GLU A 91 14.73 -7.29 -0.53
N VAL A 92 14.90 -7.37 -1.87
CA VAL A 92 15.35 -8.59 -2.57
C VAL A 92 16.75 -8.99 -2.11
N TRP A 93 17.66 -8.03 -1.97
CA TRP A 93 19.02 -8.27 -1.48
C TRP A 93 19.03 -8.77 -0.03
N GLN A 94 18.21 -8.19 0.85
CA GLN A 94 18.12 -8.64 2.25
C GLN A 94 17.57 -10.07 2.32
N ARG A 95 16.57 -10.38 1.48
CA ARG A 95 15.97 -11.73 1.38
C ARG A 95 16.93 -12.77 0.86
N SER A 96 17.76 -12.46 -0.14
CA SER A 96 18.71 -13.43 -0.70
C SER A 96 19.72 -13.94 0.34
N ARG A 97 19.94 -13.18 1.42
CA ARG A 97 20.85 -13.53 2.53
C ARG A 97 20.21 -14.34 3.65
N VAL A 98 18.89 -14.62 3.62
CA VAL A 98 18.19 -15.37 4.67
C VAL A 98 17.50 -16.61 4.09
N PRO A 99 17.64 -17.80 4.71
CA PRO A 99 16.97 -19.03 4.26
C PRO A 99 15.46 -18.85 4.14
N ALA A 100 14.83 -19.48 3.13
CA ALA A 100 13.40 -19.34 2.88
C ALA A 100 12.53 -19.73 4.08
N ALA A 101 12.94 -20.74 4.86
CA ALA A 101 12.23 -21.20 6.06
C ALA A 101 12.18 -20.16 7.20
N HIS A 102 13.09 -19.18 7.20
CA HIS A 102 13.23 -18.16 8.23
C HIS A 102 12.54 -16.83 7.86
N ARG A 103 11.88 -16.77 6.70
CA ARG A 103 11.15 -15.59 6.22
C ARG A 103 9.71 -15.60 6.74
N MET A 104 9.15 -14.44 7.04
CA MET A 104 7.75 -14.28 7.43
C MET A 104 6.81 -14.71 6.29
N LYS A 105 5.74 -15.48 6.58
CA LYS A 105 4.84 -16.00 5.54
C LYS A 105 3.89 -14.95 4.94
N TYR A 106 3.60 -13.86 5.67
CA TYR A 106 2.84 -12.72 5.13
C TYR A 106 3.69 -11.82 4.22
N GLU A 107 5.02 -11.85 4.34
CA GLU A 107 5.93 -11.25 3.38
C GLU A 107 6.09 -12.16 2.15
N PHE A 108 4.98 -12.50 1.49
CA PHE A 108 4.94 -13.27 0.24
C PHE A 108 5.09 -14.78 0.42
N GLU A 109 3.99 -15.50 0.20
CA GLU A 109 3.95 -16.96 0.09
C GLU A 109 4.81 -17.40 -1.10
N ASN A 110 6.01 -17.93 -0.83
CA ASN A 110 6.91 -18.60 -1.79
C ASN A 110 7.10 -17.91 -3.16
N ILE A 111 7.16 -16.58 -3.22
CA ILE A 111 7.42 -15.90 -4.49
C ILE A 111 8.86 -16.16 -4.90
N THR A 112 9.03 -16.78 -6.07
CA THR A 112 10.37 -17.03 -6.65
C THR A 112 10.98 -15.72 -7.15
N LEU A 113 12.31 -15.65 -7.25
CA LEU A 113 12.99 -14.45 -7.76
C LEU A 113 12.44 -14.01 -9.15
N PRO A 114 12.17 -14.92 -10.11
CA PRO A 114 11.53 -14.53 -11.37
C PRO A 114 10.14 -13.90 -11.19
N GLN A 115 9.33 -14.40 -10.26
CA GLN A 115 8.01 -13.83 -9.98
C GLN A 115 8.12 -12.45 -9.31
N ALA A 116 9.08 -12.26 -8.40
CA ALA A 116 9.34 -10.96 -7.78
C ALA A 116 9.81 -9.93 -8.81
N LEU A 117 10.72 -10.31 -9.71
CA LEU A 117 11.17 -9.47 -10.82
C LEU A 117 10.03 -9.19 -11.80
N GLY A 118 9.24 -10.20 -12.17
CA GLY A 118 8.07 -10.02 -13.04
C GLY A 118 7.02 -9.08 -12.43
N SER A 119 6.77 -9.18 -11.13
CA SER A 119 5.90 -8.25 -10.41
C SER A 119 6.45 -6.83 -10.39
N LEU A 120 7.76 -6.66 -10.20
CA LEU A 120 8.41 -5.35 -10.24
C LEU A 120 8.32 -4.73 -11.63
N ILE A 121 8.62 -5.49 -12.68
CA ILE A 121 8.49 -5.05 -14.07
C ILE A 121 7.03 -4.68 -14.38
N GLY A 122 6.08 -5.55 -14.02
CA GLY A 122 4.65 -5.28 -14.22
C GLY A 122 4.18 -4.02 -13.49
N PHE A 123 4.70 -3.77 -12.28
CA PHE A 123 4.44 -2.54 -11.53
C PHE A 123 5.04 -1.30 -12.22
N VAL A 124 6.32 -1.36 -12.63
CA VAL A 124 7.00 -0.25 -13.31
C VAL A 124 6.33 0.06 -14.64
N VAL A 125 6.03 -0.95 -15.45
CA VAL A 125 5.42 -0.77 -16.78
C VAL A 125 3.95 -0.36 -16.66
N GLY A 126 3.16 -1.06 -15.85
CA GLY A 126 1.72 -0.79 -15.73
C GLY A 126 1.45 0.56 -15.08
N VAL A 127 2.05 0.79 -13.91
CA VAL A 127 1.81 2.03 -13.15
C VAL A 127 2.64 3.19 -13.74
N GLY A 128 3.88 2.95 -14.15
CA GLY A 128 4.70 3.96 -14.83
C GLY A 128 4.13 4.37 -16.19
N GLY A 129 3.49 3.46 -16.94
CA GLY A 129 2.76 3.79 -18.16
C GLY A 129 1.56 4.71 -17.91
N ALA A 130 0.81 4.49 -16.84
CA ALA A 130 -0.29 5.37 -16.44
C ALA A 130 0.21 6.78 -16.07
N TYR A 131 1.33 6.86 -15.34
CA TYR A 131 1.97 8.13 -15.03
C TYR A 131 2.57 8.81 -16.26
N PHE A 132 3.13 8.06 -17.20
CA PHE A 132 3.63 8.63 -18.46
C PHE A 132 2.52 9.29 -19.26
N MET A 133 1.35 8.65 -19.36
CA MET A 133 0.18 9.25 -20.01
C MET A 133 -0.24 10.55 -19.31
N TRP A 134 -0.17 10.60 -17.98
CA TRP A 134 -0.49 11.81 -17.22
C TRP A 134 0.53 12.93 -17.41
N ILE A 135 1.83 12.61 -17.37
CA ILE A 135 2.92 13.54 -17.67
C ILE A 135 2.75 14.12 -19.08
N TYR A 136 2.37 13.28 -20.04
CA TYR A 136 2.06 13.70 -21.40
C TYR A 136 0.87 14.69 -21.44
N LEU A 137 -0.24 14.35 -20.76
CA LEU A 137 -1.42 15.22 -20.68
C LEU A 137 -1.15 16.55 -19.96
N MET A 138 -0.20 16.58 -19.03
CA MET A 138 0.23 17.80 -18.34
C MET A 138 1.33 18.56 -19.07
N HIS A 139 1.74 18.12 -20.28
CA HIS A 139 2.83 18.71 -21.05
C HIS A 139 4.18 18.75 -20.31
N GLU A 140 4.43 17.83 -19.38
CA GLU A 140 5.69 17.76 -18.59
C GLU A 140 6.71 16.76 -19.19
N VAL A 141 6.60 16.39 -20.47
CA VAL A 141 7.48 15.40 -21.11
C VAL A 141 8.95 15.86 -21.11
N ASP A 142 9.21 17.13 -21.40
CA ASP A 142 10.58 17.68 -21.40
C ASP A 142 11.20 17.63 -19.99
N VAL A 143 10.38 17.83 -18.96
CA VAL A 143 10.78 17.72 -17.55
C VAL A 143 11.17 16.27 -17.22
N LEU A 144 10.37 15.30 -17.65
CA LEU A 144 10.69 13.88 -17.51
C LEU A 144 12.02 13.53 -18.21
N VAL A 145 12.22 14.00 -19.45
CA VAL A 145 13.45 13.77 -20.20
C VAL A 145 14.65 14.37 -19.47
N ALA A 146 14.53 15.57 -18.91
CA ALA A 146 15.60 16.20 -18.13
C ALA A 146 16.01 15.36 -16.91
N PHE A 147 15.04 14.80 -16.16
CA PHE A 147 15.33 13.88 -15.06
C PHE A 147 15.96 12.56 -15.52
N CYS A 148 15.56 12.02 -16.67
CA CYS A 148 16.12 10.77 -17.19
C CYS A 148 17.55 10.94 -17.74
N THR A 149 17.93 12.14 -18.18
CA THR A 149 19.19 12.38 -18.91
C THR A 149 20.24 13.11 -18.09
N THR A 150 19.85 13.88 -17.07
CA THR A 150 20.78 14.75 -16.34
C THR A 150 20.67 14.59 -14.82
N LEU A 151 21.81 14.39 -14.16
CA LEU A 151 21.88 14.45 -12.69
C LEU A 151 21.61 15.88 -12.16
N GLY A 152 21.84 16.91 -13.00
CA GLY A 152 21.56 18.30 -12.68
C GLY A 152 20.10 18.52 -12.31
N ALA A 153 19.15 17.95 -13.06
CA ALA A 153 17.72 18.04 -12.77
C ALA A 153 17.35 17.48 -11.40
N TRP A 154 18.00 16.39 -10.96
CA TRP A 154 17.78 15.80 -9.64
C TRP A 154 18.25 16.72 -8.52
N ARG A 155 19.44 17.31 -8.67
CA ARG A 155 20.04 18.22 -7.69
C ARG A 155 19.29 19.55 -7.61
N SER A 156 18.94 20.14 -8.75
CA SER A 156 18.21 21.41 -8.79
C SER A 156 16.81 21.30 -8.18
N SER A 157 16.24 20.09 -8.20
CA SER A 157 14.91 19.80 -7.63
C SER A 157 14.98 19.31 -6.17
N GLY A 158 16.18 19.22 -5.57
CA GLY A 158 16.38 18.72 -4.21
C GLY A 158 16.01 17.23 -3.99
N LEU A 159 15.83 16.48 -5.08
CA LEU A 159 15.41 15.07 -5.07
C LEU A 159 16.53 14.13 -4.66
N ASP A 160 17.78 14.49 -4.94
CA ASP A 160 18.97 13.75 -4.52
C ASP A 160 19.08 13.65 -2.99
N LEU A 161 18.82 14.76 -2.29
CA LEU A 161 18.76 14.79 -0.83
C LEU A 161 17.61 13.95 -0.29
N ALA A 162 16.41 14.10 -0.86
CA ALA A 162 15.24 13.31 -0.47
C ALA A 162 15.51 11.80 -0.62
N LEU A 163 16.06 11.40 -1.76
CA LEU A 163 16.40 10.00 -2.05
C LEU A 163 17.52 9.50 -1.13
N GLY A 164 18.54 10.32 -0.90
CA GLY A 164 19.65 10.01 -0.01
C GLY A 164 19.20 9.74 1.43
N MET A 165 18.27 10.55 1.94
CA MET A 165 17.68 10.33 3.27
C MET A 165 16.92 9.02 3.34
N THR A 166 16.04 8.73 2.37
CA THR A 166 15.30 7.47 2.31
C THR A 166 16.23 6.26 2.26
N LEU A 167 17.28 6.30 1.44
CA LEU A 167 18.27 5.23 1.36
C LEU A 167 19.06 5.05 2.65
N LEU A 168 19.47 6.15 3.30
CA LEU A 168 20.21 6.10 4.56
C LEU A 168 19.38 5.40 5.65
N PHE A 169 18.09 5.73 5.78
CA PHE A 169 17.20 5.07 6.73
C PHE A 169 16.98 3.59 6.38
N ALA A 170 16.75 3.27 5.11
CA ALA A 170 16.54 1.89 4.67
C ALA A 170 17.76 1.02 4.91
N ILE A 171 18.96 1.51 4.60
CA ILE A 171 20.23 0.79 4.85
C ILE A 171 20.44 0.61 6.36
N SER A 172 20.19 1.63 7.16
CA SER A 172 20.29 1.55 8.62
C SER A 172 19.32 0.51 9.20
N GLY A 173 18.07 0.51 8.74
CA GLY A 173 17.05 -0.47 9.13
C GLY A 173 17.44 -1.90 8.72
N LEU A 174 17.96 -2.06 7.51
CA LEU A 174 18.46 -3.33 6.99
C LEU A 174 19.57 -3.94 7.85
N PHE A 175 20.56 -3.14 8.28
CA PHE A 175 21.60 -3.62 9.17
C PHE A 175 21.06 -3.96 10.56
N ALA A 176 20.16 -3.13 11.09
CA ALA A 176 19.50 -3.40 12.36
C ALA A 176 18.69 -4.71 12.33
N ASP A 177 18.03 -5.01 11.20
CA ASP A 177 17.24 -6.22 11.01
C ASP A 177 18.13 -7.47 10.99
N GLN A 178 19.25 -7.40 10.25
CA GLN A 178 20.22 -8.48 10.19
C GLN A 178 20.84 -8.75 11.57
N GLU A 179 21.22 -7.70 12.30
CA GLU A 179 21.80 -7.84 13.62
C GLU A 179 20.80 -8.44 14.62
N HIS A 180 19.54 -8.01 14.57
CA HIS A 180 18.52 -8.59 15.43
C HIS A 180 18.21 -10.05 15.08
N TYR A 181 18.16 -10.40 13.80
CA TYR A 181 18.01 -11.78 13.36
C TYR A 181 19.17 -12.65 13.83
N ARG A 182 20.42 -12.15 13.79
CA ARG A 182 21.59 -12.86 14.34
C ARG A 182 21.49 -13.08 15.85
N ARG A 183 20.94 -12.11 16.59
CA ARG A 183 20.82 -12.19 18.06
C ARG A 183 19.62 -12.98 18.55
N SER A 184 18.48 -12.88 17.85
CA SER A 184 17.18 -13.37 18.33
C SER A 184 16.70 -14.61 17.58
N GLY A 185 17.39 -14.99 16.50
CA GLY A 185 17.01 -16.10 15.64
C GLY A 185 15.83 -15.77 14.70
N PRO A 186 15.30 -16.79 14.00
CA PRO A 186 14.18 -16.63 13.08
C PRO A 186 12.85 -16.31 13.77
N PRO A 187 11.89 -15.69 13.05
CA PRO A 187 11.98 -15.27 11.65
C PRO A 187 12.58 -13.86 11.46
N LEU A 188 13.16 -13.60 10.30
CA LEU A 188 13.52 -12.23 9.88
C LEU A 188 12.24 -11.43 9.63
N VAL A 189 12.14 -10.26 10.27
CA VAL A 189 11.11 -9.24 10.01
C VAL A 189 11.82 -8.06 9.36
N SER A 190 11.44 -7.70 8.13
CA SER A 190 12.13 -6.68 7.34
C SER A 190 11.43 -5.32 7.47
N SER A 191 12.14 -4.31 8.01
CA SER A 191 11.65 -2.92 7.98
C SER A 191 11.62 -2.37 6.54
N VAL A 192 12.62 -2.73 5.73
CA VAL A 192 12.74 -2.32 4.33
C VAL A 192 11.58 -2.86 3.48
N SER A 193 11.10 -4.07 3.76
CA SER A 193 9.94 -4.63 3.05
C SER A 193 8.67 -3.82 3.32
N LEU A 194 8.45 -3.37 4.56
CA LEU A 194 7.32 -2.51 4.93
C LEU A 194 7.42 -1.15 4.24
N GLU A 195 8.61 -0.55 4.20
CA GLU A 195 8.86 0.72 3.50
C GLU A 195 8.65 0.58 1.98
N ALA A 196 9.22 -0.46 1.35
CA ALA A 196 9.03 -0.76 -0.07
C ALA A 196 7.55 -0.99 -0.41
N MET A 197 6.81 -1.68 0.48
CA MET A 197 5.37 -1.90 0.31
C MET A 197 4.59 -0.58 0.42
N SER A 198 4.93 0.30 1.36
CA SER A 198 4.31 1.62 1.49
C SER A 198 4.50 2.48 0.22
N ARG A 199 5.68 2.43 -0.41
CA ARG A 199 5.98 3.14 -1.67
C ARG A 199 5.22 2.58 -2.84
N ARG A 200 5.16 1.26 -2.99
CA ARG A 200 4.37 0.59 -4.03
C ARG A 200 2.89 0.93 -3.91
N ILE A 201 2.36 0.93 -2.69
CA ILE A 201 0.97 1.31 -2.40
C ILE A 201 0.74 2.78 -2.68
N THR A 202 1.62 3.68 -2.23
CA THR A 202 1.53 5.12 -2.51
C THR A 202 1.51 5.41 -4.01
N PHE A 203 2.40 4.77 -4.76
CA PHE A 203 2.48 4.92 -6.21
C PHE A 203 1.24 4.35 -6.91
N ALA A 204 0.74 3.19 -6.48
CA ALA A 204 -0.50 2.61 -7.00
C ALA A 204 -1.73 3.47 -6.68
N TYR A 205 -1.85 4.00 -5.46
CA TYR A 205 -2.95 4.90 -5.08
C TYR A 205 -2.89 6.24 -5.79
N GLY A 206 -1.69 6.81 -5.96
CA GLY A 206 -1.53 8.01 -6.76
C GLY A 206 -1.97 7.78 -8.21
N ALA A 207 -1.73 6.58 -8.76
CA ALA A 207 -2.23 6.21 -10.07
C ALA A 207 -3.74 5.96 -10.07
N VAL A 208 -4.34 5.52 -8.94
CA VAL A 208 -5.80 5.39 -8.80
C VAL A 208 -6.51 6.74 -8.98
N VAL A 209 -5.92 7.84 -8.50
CA VAL A 209 -6.49 9.19 -8.71
C VAL A 209 -6.57 9.54 -10.21
N ILE A 210 -5.63 9.05 -11.02
CA ILE A 210 -5.58 9.21 -12.49
C ILE A 210 -6.45 8.15 -13.18
N ALA A 211 -6.45 6.92 -12.65
CA ALA A 211 -7.17 5.78 -13.19
C ALA A 211 -8.67 5.90 -12.97
N ILE A 212 -9.15 6.52 -11.88
CA ILE A 212 -10.58 6.75 -11.64
C ILE A 212 -11.22 7.50 -12.82
N PRO A 213 -10.71 8.68 -13.27
CA PRO A 213 -11.19 9.36 -14.48
C PRO A 213 -11.22 8.46 -15.72
N VAL A 214 -10.13 7.73 -15.97
CA VAL A 214 -9.96 6.89 -17.17
C VAL A 214 -10.88 5.66 -17.13
N PHE A 215 -10.98 4.98 -16.00
CA PHE A 215 -11.92 3.88 -15.77
C PHE A 215 -13.37 4.37 -15.78
N GLY A 216 -13.65 5.57 -15.29
CA GLY A 216 -14.97 6.20 -15.37
C GLY A 216 -15.38 6.45 -16.83
N LEU A 217 -14.47 7.01 -17.64
CA LEU A 217 -14.67 7.18 -19.08
C LEU A 217 -14.80 5.86 -19.82
N PHE A 218 -13.98 4.87 -19.47
CA PHE A 218 -14.04 3.53 -20.05
C PHE A 218 -15.32 2.78 -19.67
N ALA A 219 -15.73 2.85 -18.41
CA ALA A 219 -16.98 2.27 -17.93
C ALA A 219 -18.20 2.98 -18.54
N LEU A 220 -18.15 4.30 -18.70
CA LEU A 220 -19.17 5.08 -19.40
C LEU A 220 -19.23 4.70 -20.89
N ALA A 221 -18.09 4.61 -21.57
CA ALA A 221 -18.02 4.18 -22.97
C ALA A 221 -18.54 2.75 -23.14
N THR A 222 -18.13 1.82 -22.27
CA THR A 222 -18.60 0.43 -22.28
C THR A 222 -20.10 0.35 -21.98
N TRP A 223 -20.61 1.14 -21.04
CA TRP A 223 -22.04 1.22 -20.74
C TRP A 223 -22.84 1.80 -21.92
N LEU A 224 -22.34 2.85 -22.56
CA LEU A 224 -22.94 3.43 -23.76
C LEU A 224 -22.97 2.43 -24.92
N ILE A 225 -21.89 1.66 -25.10
CA ILE A 225 -21.82 0.59 -26.10
C ILE A 225 -22.81 -0.53 -25.77
N VAL A 226 -22.87 -1.01 -24.52
CA VAL A 226 -23.83 -2.05 -24.09
C VAL A 226 -25.28 -1.57 -24.26
N LYS A 227 -25.55 -0.29 -23.96
CA LYS A 227 -26.87 0.34 -24.15
C LYS A 227 -27.22 0.50 -25.64
N ALA A 228 -26.24 0.82 -26.49
CA ALA A 228 -26.41 0.96 -27.94
C ALA A 228 -26.56 -0.38 -28.65
N VAL A 229 -25.88 -1.44 -28.17
CA VAL A 229 -25.89 -2.80 -28.75
C VAL A 229 -27.09 -3.63 -28.28
N GLY A 230 -27.93 -3.11 -27.39
CA GLY A 230 -29.35 -3.48 -27.33
C GLY A 230 -29.67 -4.89 -26.81
N LYS A 231 -29.09 -5.32 -25.69
CA LYS A 231 -29.72 -6.37 -24.87
C LYS A 231 -30.53 -5.74 -23.74
N ARG A 232 -31.79 -5.41 -24.06
CA ARG A 232 -32.82 -5.02 -23.09
C ARG A 232 -33.36 -6.29 -22.42
N GLU A 233 -32.91 -6.61 -21.22
CA GLU A 233 -33.75 -7.34 -20.26
C GLU A 233 -33.67 -6.64 -18.89
N GLY A 234 -34.85 -6.44 -18.31
CA GLY A 234 -35.10 -5.52 -17.21
C GLY A 234 -34.34 -5.87 -15.95
N ASP A 235 -33.36 -5.04 -15.62
CA ASP A 235 -32.81 -5.01 -14.27
C ASP A 235 -32.56 -3.57 -13.84
N HIS A 236 -33.59 -2.96 -13.24
CA HIS A 236 -33.53 -1.60 -12.72
C HIS A 236 -32.38 -1.43 -11.71
N TRP A 237 -31.91 -2.51 -11.08
CA TRP A 237 -30.75 -2.53 -10.19
C TRP A 237 -29.43 -2.27 -10.90
N ASN A 238 -29.27 -2.68 -12.17
CA ASN A 238 -28.08 -2.36 -12.97
C ASN A 238 -28.08 -0.89 -13.43
N LEU A 239 -29.26 -0.31 -13.64
CA LEU A 239 -29.40 1.12 -13.92
C LEU A 239 -29.10 1.96 -12.68
N VAL A 240 -29.67 1.60 -11.52
CA VAL A 240 -29.42 2.29 -10.25
C VAL A 240 -27.98 2.12 -9.81
N GLY A 241 -27.39 0.94 -9.94
CA GLY A 241 -25.98 0.69 -9.69
C GLY A 241 -25.07 1.49 -10.63
N GLY A 242 -25.41 1.56 -11.93
CA GLY A 242 -24.70 2.39 -12.90
C GLY A 242 -24.80 3.89 -12.58
N ILE A 243 -25.98 4.38 -12.24
CA ILE A 243 -26.20 5.78 -11.82
C ILE A 243 -25.46 6.07 -10.52
N ALA A 244 -25.46 5.15 -9.54
CA ALA A 244 -24.75 5.31 -8.28
C ALA A 244 -23.23 5.35 -8.49
N VAL A 245 -22.68 4.53 -9.39
CA VAL A 245 -21.25 4.58 -9.76
C VAL A 245 -20.92 5.89 -10.49
N ILE A 246 -21.78 6.36 -11.40
CA ILE A 246 -21.61 7.65 -12.08
C ILE A 246 -21.73 8.81 -11.09
N ALA A 247 -22.69 8.78 -10.17
CA ALA A 247 -22.89 9.81 -9.15
C ALA A 247 -21.73 9.83 -8.15
N ALA A 248 -21.25 8.65 -7.70
CA ALA A 248 -20.05 8.54 -6.87
C ALA A 248 -18.81 9.04 -7.62
N PHE A 249 -18.70 8.75 -8.91
CA PHE A 249 -17.65 9.26 -9.78
C PHE A 249 -17.68 10.79 -9.88
N PHE A 250 -18.84 11.39 -10.16
CA PHE A 250 -19.01 12.85 -10.21
C PHE A 250 -18.87 13.51 -8.83
N ALA A 251 -19.26 12.86 -7.74
CA ALA A 251 -19.06 13.36 -6.38
C ALA A 251 -17.58 13.39 -6.00
N ILE A 252 -16.82 12.34 -6.35
CA ILE A 252 -15.36 12.34 -6.22
C ILE A 252 -14.77 13.46 -7.09
N PHE A 253 -15.25 13.61 -8.33
CA PHE A 253 -14.81 14.68 -9.21
C PHE A 253 -15.16 16.07 -8.70
N ALA A 254 -16.29 16.27 -8.01
CA ALA A 254 -16.67 17.57 -7.43
C ALA A 254 -15.75 17.98 -6.27
N VAL A 255 -15.27 17.00 -5.50
CA VAL A 255 -14.26 17.21 -4.45
C VAL A 255 -12.87 17.44 -5.04
N VAL A 256 -12.55 16.78 -6.16
CA VAL A 256 -11.25 16.87 -6.85
C VAL A 256 -11.19 18.05 -7.84
N ALA A 257 -12.32 18.58 -8.31
CA ALA A 257 -12.39 19.63 -9.32
C ALA A 257 -11.67 20.94 -8.91
N PRO A 258 -11.78 21.43 -7.66
CA PRO A 258 -11.00 22.59 -7.20
C PRO A 258 -9.48 22.33 -7.25
N VAL A 259 -9.07 21.08 -6.99
CA VAL A 259 -7.67 20.64 -7.09
C VAL A 259 -7.25 20.59 -8.57
N ALA A 260 -8.10 20.04 -9.43
CA ALA A 260 -7.83 19.94 -10.86
C ALA A 260 -7.71 21.31 -11.53
N SER A 261 -8.50 22.31 -11.10
CA SER A 261 -8.38 23.70 -11.56
C SER A 261 -7.14 24.43 -11.04
N SER A 262 -6.46 23.88 -10.03
CA SER A 262 -5.25 24.48 -9.44
C SER A 262 -3.96 24.12 -10.20
N GLY A 263 -4.07 23.42 -11.33
CA GLY A 263 -2.93 23.02 -12.16
C GLY A 263 -2.01 21.99 -11.48
N PRO A 264 -0.77 21.81 -11.97
CA PRO A 264 0.17 20.79 -11.50
C PRO A 264 0.46 20.84 -9.99
N HIS A 265 0.48 22.03 -9.39
CA HIS A 265 0.74 22.21 -7.96
C HIS A 265 -0.39 21.68 -7.07
N GLY A 266 -1.66 21.85 -7.48
CA GLY A 266 -2.80 21.27 -6.75
C GLY A 266 -2.72 19.74 -6.71
N TRP A 267 -2.40 19.14 -7.85
CA TRP A 267 -2.21 17.69 -7.96
C TRP A 267 -1.04 17.19 -7.13
N ALA A 268 0.07 17.93 -7.08
CA ALA A 268 1.21 17.61 -6.23
C ALA A 268 0.84 17.63 -4.74
N GLY A 269 -0.02 18.57 -4.32
CA GLY A 269 -0.56 18.63 -2.96
C GLY A 269 -1.42 17.40 -2.59
N VAL A 270 -2.33 16.98 -3.48
CA VAL A 270 -3.14 15.77 -3.26
C VAL A 270 -2.29 14.51 -3.22
N TYR A 271 -1.30 14.42 -4.10
CA TYR A 271 -0.34 13.32 -4.10
C TYR A 271 0.43 13.24 -2.78
N LEU A 272 0.96 14.37 -2.29
CA LEU A 272 1.67 14.44 -1.00
C LEU A 272 0.77 14.06 0.17
N LEU A 273 -0.48 14.51 0.18
CA LEU A 273 -1.44 14.12 1.23
C LEU A 273 -1.67 12.60 1.23
N GLY A 274 -1.85 12.00 0.06
CA GLY A 274 -1.96 10.56 -0.09
C GLY A 274 -0.71 9.82 0.42
N LYS A 275 0.49 10.33 0.09
CA LYS A 275 1.76 9.81 0.59
C LYS A 275 1.83 9.84 2.12
N VAL A 276 1.52 10.97 2.74
CA VAL A 276 1.49 11.11 4.21
C VAL A 276 0.54 10.12 4.86
N ILE A 277 -0.67 9.94 4.30
CA ILE A 277 -1.67 9.00 4.83
C ILE A 277 -1.14 7.57 4.77
N VAL A 278 -0.62 7.13 3.62
CA VAL A 278 -0.11 5.77 3.45
C VAL A 278 1.09 5.51 4.36
N GLU A 279 2.06 6.43 4.42
CA GLU A 279 3.22 6.31 5.30
C GLU A 279 2.81 6.24 6.79
N SER A 280 1.84 7.07 7.20
CA SER A 280 1.34 7.09 8.58
C SER A 280 0.59 5.80 8.94
N LEU A 281 -0.19 5.24 8.02
CA LEU A 281 -0.84 3.93 8.20
C LEU A 281 0.20 2.83 8.40
N PHE A 282 1.25 2.82 7.58
CA PHE A 282 2.34 1.85 7.68
C PHE A 282 3.16 2.00 8.97
N ALA A 283 3.47 3.23 9.38
CA ALA A 283 4.11 3.50 10.67
C ALA A 283 3.26 2.98 11.85
N SER A 284 1.94 3.06 11.72
CA SER A 284 0.97 2.67 12.75
C SER A 284 0.71 1.15 12.82
N LEU A 285 1.14 0.36 11.84
CA LEU A 285 0.96 -1.11 11.84
C LEU A 285 1.54 -1.77 13.10
N THR A 286 2.64 -1.24 13.61
CA THR A 286 3.28 -1.72 14.85
C THR A 286 2.42 -1.51 16.10
N LEU A 287 1.59 -0.46 16.15
CA LEU A 287 0.65 -0.20 17.24
C LEU A 287 -0.60 -1.06 17.12
N LEU A 288 -1.12 -1.24 15.91
CA LEU A 288 -2.27 -2.12 15.66
C LEU A 288 -1.95 -3.54 16.13
N GLY A 289 -0.72 -4.02 15.85
CA GLY A 289 -0.24 -5.30 16.35
C GLY A 289 -0.27 -5.44 17.88
N LYS A 290 0.04 -4.38 18.62
CA LYS A 290 -0.04 -4.39 20.09
C LYS A 290 -1.49 -4.47 20.58
N HIS A 291 -2.41 -3.72 19.97
CA HIS A 291 -3.82 -3.74 20.37
C HIS A 291 -4.43 -5.13 20.13
N VAL A 292 -4.15 -5.72 18.97
CA VAL A 292 -4.59 -7.08 18.62
C VAL A 292 -3.99 -8.13 19.58
N ALA A 293 -2.71 -8.02 19.94
CA ALA A 293 -2.09 -8.91 20.93
C ALA A 293 -2.68 -8.74 22.34
N GLY A 294 -3.05 -7.51 22.73
CA GLY A 294 -3.72 -7.23 23.99
C GLY A 294 -5.15 -7.79 24.06
N THR A 295 -5.87 -7.80 22.94
CA THR A 295 -7.21 -8.39 22.84
C THR A 295 -7.23 -9.91 22.68
N ASP A 296 -6.13 -10.52 22.22
CA ASP A 296 -5.93 -11.98 22.19
C ASP A 296 -5.52 -12.55 23.56
N THR A 297 -5.42 -11.71 24.60
CA THR A 297 -5.26 -12.15 25.98
C THR A 297 -6.60 -12.05 26.73
N PRO A 298 -7.53 -13.00 26.53
CA PRO A 298 -8.37 -13.38 27.65
C PRO A 298 -8.72 -14.90 27.70
N ALA A 299 -8.74 -15.43 28.93
CA ALA A 299 -9.40 -16.66 29.40
C ALA A 299 -8.67 -18.02 29.31
N ALA A 300 -7.57 -18.20 28.58
CA ALA A 300 -6.88 -19.51 28.57
C ALA A 300 -5.96 -19.74 29.79
N GLU A 301 -5.27 -18.71 30.28
CA GLU A 301 -4.39 -18.84 31.45
C GLU A 301 -5.14 -18.90 32.79
N THR A 302 -6.38 -18.39 32.85
CA THR A 302 -7.18 -18.42 34.09
C THR A 302 -7.88 -19.77 34.31
N ALA A 303 -8.01 -20.60 33.28
CA ALA A 303 -8.57 -21.96 33.39
C ALA A 303 -7.51 -23.00 33.79
N GLN A 304 -6.24 -22.81 33.41
CA GLN A 304 -5.13 -23.67 33.82
C GLN A 304 -4.58 -23.37 35.22
N ALA A 305 -4.84 -22.17 35.76
CA ALA A 305 -4.52 -21.84 37.15
C ALA A 305 -5.63 -22.26 38.15
N ARG A 306 -6.73 -22.86 37.66
CA ARG A 306 -7.88 -23.32 38.47
C ARG A 306 -8.24 -24.80 38.24
N ALA A 307 -7.41 -25.55 37.51
CA ALA A 307 -7.50 -27.00 37.34
C ALA A 307 -6.28 -27.67 37.97
#